data_AF-A0A9E5I6E2-F1
#
_entry.id   AF-A0A9E5I6E2-F1
#
_cell.length_a   1.000
_cell.length_b   1.000
_cell.length_c   1.000
_cell.angle_alpha   90.00
_cell.angle_beta   90.00
_cell.angle_gamma   90.00
#
_symmetry.space_group_name_H-M   'P 1'
#
loop_
_entity.id
_entity.type
_entity.pdbx_description
1 polymer ?
#
loop_
_entity_poly.entity_id
_entity_poly.type
_entity_poly.pdbx_seq_one_letter_code
_entity_poly.pdbx_strand_id
1 'polypeptide(L)' 'AAKEQAEVKILESYLPQAMSDSELEILVKGVIAELQATDKKAMGAVMKACQAKAAGRADNRALSALVGKLLP' A
#
# COMPACT_ATOMS: atom_id res chain seq x y z
N ALA A 1 -5.56 -23.93 -9.63
CA ALA A 1 -6.09 -23.48 -8.33
C ALA A 1 -5.42 -22.15 -7.99
N ALA A 2 -6.25 -21.09 -7.90
CA ALA A 2 -6.08 -19.82 -7.21
C ALA A 2 -4.73 -19.08 -7.30
N LYS A 3 -4.70 -18.00 -8.10
CA LYS A 3 -4.61 -16.63 -7.57
C LYS A 3 -4.78 -15.65 -8.73
N GLU A 4 -6.05 -15.34 -8.97
CA GLU A 4 -6.52 -14.18 -9.72
C GLU A 4 -5.99 -12.89 -9.09
N GLN A 5 -5.98 -11.82 -9.89
CA GLN A 5 -5.78 -10.40 -9.51
C GLN A 5 -4.33 -9.93 -9.45
N ALA A 6 -3.74 -9.67 -10.61
CA ALA A 6 -2.64 -8.73 -10.75
C ALA A 6 -2.97 -7.73 -11.87
N GLU A 7 -4.13 -7.09 -11.78
CA GLU A 7 -4.44 -5.89 -12.56
C GLU A 7 -3.65 -4.73 -11.97
N VAL A 8 -2.38 -4.64 -12.35
CA VAL A 8 -1.54 -3.47 -12.08
C VAL A 8 -1.92 -2.41 -13.10
N LYS A 9 -3.02 -1.70 -12.82
CA LYS A 9 -3.38 -0.44 -13.48
C LYS A 9 -2.39 0.65 -13.03
N ILE A 10 -1.16 0.55 -13.52
CA ILE A 10 -0.25 1.70 -13.66
C ILE A 10 -0.87 2.54 -14.76
N LEU A 11 -1.49 3.68 -14.48
CA LEU A 11 -1.74 4.80 -15.43
C LEU A 11 -2.79 5.78 -14.88
N GLU A 12 -2.53 6.54 -13.81
CA GLU A 12 -3.31 7.78 -13.53
C GLU A 12 -2.36 8.84 -12.91
N SER A 13 -1.59 9.54 -13.74
CA SER A 13 -1.89 10.83 -14.38
C SER A 13 -2.08 12.03 -13.43
N TYR A 14 -0.98 12.79 -13.36
CA TYR A 14 -0.86 14.26 -13.32
C TYR A 14 -1.23 15.09 -12.09
N LEU A 15 -2.15 14.73 -11.19
CA LEU A 15 -2.26 15.44 -9.89
C LEU A 15 -3.29 14.74 -9.02
N PRO A 16 -3.02 14.29 -7.78
CA PRO A 16 -3.79 13.11 -7.41
C PRO A 16 -4.72 13.36 -6.20
N GLN A 17 -5.99 12.98 -6.40
CA GLN A 17 -7.05 12.94 -5.41
C GLN A 17 -6.62 12.12 -4.18
N ALA A 18 -7.21 12.43 -3.02
CA ALA A 18 -7.05 11.62 -1.82
C ALA A 18 -7.38 10.16 -2.14
N MET A 19 -6.50 9.25 -1.74
CA MET A 19 -6.72 7.82 -1.99
C MET A 19 -7.95 7.35 -1.23
N SER A 20 -8.81 6.61 -1.90
CA SER A 20 -9.88 5.85 -1.23
C SER A 20 -9.30 4.69 -0.42
N ASP A 21 -10.08 4.18 0.54
CA ASP A 21 -9.67 3.04 1.38
C ASP A 21 -9.29 1.81 0.55
N SER A 22 -9.99 1.56 -0.57
CA SER A 22 -9.72 0.43 -1.46
C SER A 22 -8.39 0.58 -2.20
N GLU A 23 -8.10 1.78 -2.71
CA GLU A 23 -6.82 2.05 -3.36
C GLU A 23 -5.65 1.97 -2.37
N LEU A 24 -5.87 2.44 -1.14
CA LEU A 24 -4.89 2.35 -0.07
C LEU A 24 -4.59 0.89 0.27
N GLU A 25 -5.61 0.04 0.30
CA GLU A 25 -5.44 -1.40 0.54
C GLU A 25 -4.67 -2.10 -0.58
N ILE A 26 -5.00 -1.80 -1.84
CA ILE A 26 -4.27 -2.35 -2.99
C ILE A 26 -2.81 -1.90 -2.94
N LEU A 27 -2.55 -0.62 -2.64
CA LEU A 27 -1.20 -0.09 -2.53
C LEU A 27 -0.40 -0.81 -1.44
N VAL A 28 -0.97 -0.93 -0.23
CA VAL A 28 -0.29 -1.55 0.91
C VAL A 28 0.01 -3.03 0.62
N LYS A 29 -0.95 -3.79 0.08
CA LYS A 29 -0.72 -5.18 -0.30
C LYS A 29 0.37 -5.31 -1.36
N GLY A 30 0.37 -4.43 -2.36
CA GLY A 30 1.40 -4.39 -3.40
C GLY A 30 2.78 -4.13 -2.80
N VAL A 31 2.91 -3.15 -1.90
CA VAL A 31 4.18 -2.82 -1.24
C VAL A 31 4.65 -3.94 -0.31
N ILE A 32 3.74 -4.58 0.44
CA ILE A 32 4.08 -5.72 1.31
C ILE A 32 4.62 -6.88 0.46
N ALA A 33 3.98 -7.18 -0.68
CA ALA A 33 4.42 -8.23 -1.59
C ALA A 33 5.78 -7.91 -2.23
N GLU A 34 5.98 -6.66 -2.68
CA GLU A 34 7.25 -6.19 -3.26
C GLU A 34 8.41 -6.27 -2.25
N LEU A 35 8.17 -5.88 -1.00
CA LEU A 35 9.19 -5.87 0.05
C LEU A 35 9.32 -7.22 0.76
N GLN A 36 8.49 -8.21 0.40
CA GLN A 36 8.34 -9.48 1.12
C GLN A 36 8.24 -9.25 2.64
N ALA A 37 7.50 -8.21 3.02
CA ALA A 37 7.40 -7.80 4.41
C ALA A 37 6.54 -8.81 5.18
N THR A 38 7.14 -9.55 6.10
CA THR A 38 6.45 -10.59 6.90
C THR A 38 6.48 -10.31 8.39
N ASP A 39 7.11 -9.22 8.83
CA ASP A 39 7.27 -8.90 10.24
C ASP A 39 7.10 -7.41 10.55
N LYS A 40 6.93 -7.10 11.85
CA LYS A 40 6.80 -5.73 12.34
C LYS A 40 8.07 -4.89 12.15
N LYS A 41 9.24 -5.51 11.87
CA LYS A 41 10.46 -4.77 11.55
C LYS A 41 10.35 -4.14 10.16
N ALA A 42 9.67 -4.81 9.24
CA ALA A 42 9.38 -4.29 7.90
C ALA A 42 8.30 -3.20 7.89
N MET A 43 7.52 -3.02 8.97
CA MET A 43 6.45 -2.02 9.06
C MET A 43 6.93 -0.60 8.70
N GLY A 44 8.09 -0.19 9.21
CA GLY A 44 8.66 1.13 8.88
C GLY A 44 9.04 1.28 7.41
N ALA A 45 9.57 0.22 6.80
CA ALA A 45 9.92 0.20 5.38
C ALA A 45 8.66 0.22 4.50
N VAL A 46 7.65 -0.60 4.83
CA VAL A 46 6.35 -0.63 4.14
C VAL A 46 5.67 0.73 4.21
N MET A 47 5.63 1.37 5.39
CA MET A 47 5.07 2.71 5.54
C MET A 47 5.79 3.75 4.67
N LYS A 48 7.13 3.75 4.68
CA LYS A 48 7.92 4.70 3.89
C LYS A 48 7.71 4.51 2.38
N ALA A 49 7.68 3.25 1.91
CA ALA A 49 7.41 2.93 0.52
C ALA A 49 5.98 3.30 0.11
N CYS A 50 4.98 3.03 0.95
CA CYS A 50 3.59 3.43 0.72
C CYS A 50 3.46 4.96 0.67
N GLN A 51 4.06 5.70 1.60
CA GLN A 51 4.05 7.18 1.56
C GLN A 51 4.70 7.71 0.28
N ALA A 52 5.82 7.14 -0.14
CA ALA A 52 6.50 7.52 -1.37
C ALA A 52 5.63 7.28 -2.62
N LYS A 53 4.97 6.12 -2.70
CA LYS A 53 4.06 5.78 -3.83
C LYS A 53 2.74 6.56 -3.79
N ALA A 54 2.22 6.81 -2.59
CA ALA A 54 1.02 7.63 -2.40
C ALA A 54 1.30 9.11 -2.67
N ALA A 55 2.57 9.55 -2.64
CA ALA A 55 2.99 10.93 -2.84
C ALA A 55 2.23 11.92 -1.95
N GLY A 56 1.97 11.54 -0.69
CA GLY A 56 1.24 12.37 0.27
C GLY A 56 -0.29 12.34 0.16
N ARG A 57 -0.86 11.49 -0.70
CA ARG A 57 -2.32 11.30 -0.81
C ARG A 57 -2.93 10.33 0.18
N ALA A 58 -2.11 9.46 0.76
CA ALA A 58 -2.56 8.47 1.70
C ALA A 58 -2.71 9.14 3.07
N ASP A 59 -3.85 8.92 3.72
CA ASP A 59 -4.00 9.27 5.12
C ASP A 59 -3.06 8.42 5.97
N ASN A 60 -2.19 9.06 6.74
CA ASN A 60 -1.16 8.38 7.54
C ASN A 60 -1.77 7.45 8.59
N ARG A 61 -2.94 7.80 9.15
CA ARG A 61 -3.61 7.01 10.17
C ARG A 61 -4.23 5.76 9.56
N ALA A 62 -4.94 5.90 8.44
CA ALA A 62 -5.49 4.78 7.68
C ALA A 62 -4.37 3.85 7.20
N LEU A 63 -3.27 4.42 6.68
CA LEU A 63 -2.12 3.65 6.20
C LEU A 63 -1.48 2.82 7.31
N SER A 64 -1.19 3.44 8.47
CA SER A 64 -0.59 2.73 9.61
C SER A 64 -1.50 1.62 10.14
N ALA A 65 -2.81 1.89 10.23
CA ALA A 65 -3.79 0.88 10.64
C ALA A 65 -3.84 -0.30 9.66
N LEU A 66 -3.81 -0.04 8.36
CA LEU A 66 -3.85 -1.07 7.33
C LEU A 66 -2.60 -1.93 7.31
N VAL A 67 -1.43 -1.28 7.37
CA VAL A 67 -0.13 -1.96 7.42
C VAL A 67 -0.07 -2.86 8.65
N GLY A 68 -0.48 -2.37 9.83
CA GLY A 68 -0.52 -3.16 11.06
C GLY A 68 -1.58 -4.27 11.06
N LYS A 69 -2.63 -4.16 10.24
CA LYS A 69 -3.64 -5.22 10.06
C LYS A 69 -3.16 -6.32 9.11
N LEU A 70 -2.38 -5.96 8.09
CA LEU A 70 -1.89 -6.87 7.04
C LEU A 70 -0.55 -7.53 7.39
N LEU A 71 0.24 -6.91 8.29
CA LEU A 71 1.45 -7.51 8.86
C LEU A 71 1.12 -8.18 10.22
N PRO A 72 1.40 -9.48 10.39
CA PRO A 72 1.24 -10.18 11.67
C PRO A 72 2.20 -9.69 12.78
#